data_AF-A0AAU3ZZZ6-F1
#
_entry.id   AF-A0AAU3ZZZ6-F1
#
_cell.length_a   1.000
_cell.length_b   1.000
_cell.length_c   1.000
_cell.angle_alpha   90.00
_cell.angle_beta   90.00
_cell.angle_gamma   90.00
#
_symmetry.space_group_name_H-M   'P 1'
#
loop_
_entity.id
_entity.type
_entity.pdbx_description
1 polymer ?
#
loop_
_entity_poly.entity_id
_entity_poly.type
_entity_poly.pdbx_seq_one_letter_code
_entity_poly.pdbx_strand_id
1 'polypeptide(L)'
;MTSWTDTELDRIAAADEIDLASERADGSLRDPVTMWMVRTGDFIYVRSVKGREGSWFRGAQTRHQGRVRSAGITKDVTFQDADPSVQEAVDAAYRAKYGDRYPGIVDHVLTAQSRESTLQLAPADGAEPPAGVPATAANGGAARPPTRLAHAGRGSDSGC
;
A
#
# COMPACT_ATOMS: atom_id res chain seq x y z
N MET A 1 9.55 6.56 -20.42
CA MET A 1 8.26 6.16 -19.83
C MET A 1 8.21 4.65 -19.70
N THR A 2 8.51 4.15 -18.51
CA THR A 2 8.31 2.76 -18.10
C THR A 2 6.82 2.54 -17.85
N SER A 3 6.21 1.64 -18.61
CA SER A 3 4.84 1.21 -18.38
C SER A 3 4.81 -0.05 -17.52
N TRP A 4 3.63 -0.34 -16.95
CA TRP A 4 3.36 -1.69 -16.50
C TRP A 4 3.28 -2.61 -17.71
N THR A 5 3.78 -3.83 -17.57
CA THR A 5 3.50 -4.91 -18.52
C THR A 5 2.18 -5.60 -18.15
N ASP A 6 1.49 -6.18 -19.12
CA ASP A 6 0.26 -6.94 -18.85
C ASP A 6 0.47 -8.06 -17.83
N THR A 7 1.61 -8.75 -17.91
CA THR A 7 1.97 -9.79 -16.95
C THR A 7 2.14 -9.25 -15.53
N GLU A 8 2.72 -8.06 -15.36
CA GLU A 8 2.80 -7.41 -14.04
C GLU A 8 1.41 -7.02 -13.54
N LEU A 9 0.60 -6.40 -14.41
CA LEU A 9 -0.76 -5.99 -14.06
C LEU A 9 -1.63 -7.17 -13.66
N ASP A 10 -1.56 -8.29 -14.38
CA ASP A 10 -2.33 -9.49 -14.09
C ASP A 10 -1.94 -10.09 -12.73
N ARG A 11 -0.63 -10.22 -12.46
CA ARG A 11 -0.12 -10.75 -11.19
C ARG A 11 -0.50 -9.86 -10.01
N ILE A 12 -0.34 -8.55 -10.16
CA ILE A 12 -0.67 -7.58 -9.13
C ILE A 12 -2.20 -7.53 -8.91
N ALA A 13 -3.00 -7.56 -9.97
CA ALA A 13 -4.46 -7.56 -9.86
C ALA A 13 -4.99 -8.81 -9.15
N ALA A 14 -4.34 -9.96 -9.34
CA ALA A 14 -4.67 -11.22 -8.66
C ALA A 14 -4.29 -11.24 -7.17
N ALA A 15 -3.35 -10.41 -6.72
CA ALA A 15 -2.98 -10.31 -5.31
C ALA A 15 -4.02 -9.51 -4.51
N ASP A 16 -4.28 -9.92 -3.27
CA ASP A 16 -5.21 -9.19 -2.40
C ASP A 16 -4.59 -7.89 -1.87
N GLU A 17 -3.26 -7.85 -1.69
CA GLU A 17 -2.56 -6.78 -1.00
C GLU A 17 -1.33 -6.27 -1.77
N ILE A 18 -0.98 -5.02 -1.47
CA ILE A 18 0.23 -4.33 -1.91
C ILE A 18 0.89 -3.70 -0.70
N ASP A 19 2.21 -3.83 -0.61
CA ASP A 19 3.02 -3.03 0.31
C ASP A 19 3.47 -1.75 -0.41
N LEU A 20 3.16 -0.60 0.17
CA LEU A 20 3.57 0.71 -0.33
C LEU A 20 4.49 1.39 0.67
N ALA A 21 5.69 1.73 0.24
CA ALA A 21 6.65 2.54 0.99
C ALA A 21 6.89 3.86 0.27
N SER A 22 6.43 4.98 0.84
CA SER A 22 6.65 6.31 0.26
C SER A 22 8.06 6.83 0.56
N GLU A 23 8.63 7.62 -0.32
CA GLU A 23 9.91 8.28 -0.12
C GLU A 23 9.80 9.50 0.83
N ARG A 24 10.81 9.69 1.68
CA ARG A 24 11.00 10.88 2.50
C ARG A 24 11.76 11.96 1.73
N ALA A 25 11.81 13.17 2.28
CA ALA A 25 12.56 14.28 1.66
C ALA A 25 14.07 14.00 1.51
N ASP A 26 14.63 13.08 2.29
CA ASP A 26 16.04 12.65 2.24
C ASP A 26 16.30 11.47 1.29
N GLY A 27 15.28 11.00 0.55
CA GLY A 27 15.41 9.86 -0.36
C GLY A 27 15.23 8.49 0.28
N SER A 28 15.13 8.40 1.62
CA SER A 28 14.88 7.12 2.31
C SER A 28 13.41 6.69 2.18
N LEU A 29 13.17 5.38 2.13
CA LEU A 29 11.81 4.83 2.14
C LEU A 29 11.25 4.79 3.57
N ARG A 30 9.99 5.18 3.73
CA ARG A 30 9.22 4.92 4.96
C ARG A 30 8.99 3.42 5.15
N ASP A 31 8.62 3.04 6.38
CA ASP A 31 8.15 1.68 6.63
C ASP A 31 6.95 1.37 5.71
N PRO A 32 6.92 0.18 5.09
CA PRO A 32 5.86 -0.17 4.17
C PRO A 32 4.52 -0.26 4.90
N VAL A 33 3.46 0.19 4.23
CA VAL A 33 2.09 0.00 4.67
C VAL A 33 1.42 -0.98 3.71
N THR A 34 0.91 -2.06 4.27
CA THR A 34 0.10 -3.04 3.53
C THR A 34 -1.32 -2.50 3.35
N MET A 35 -1.81 -2.51 2.12
CA MET A 35 -3.14 -2.00 1.78
C MET A 35 -3.74 -2.74 0.57
N TRP A 36 -5.02 -2.48 0.31
CA TRP A 36 -5.75 -3.08 -0.80
C TRP A 36 -5.72 -2.20 -2.03
N MET A 37 -5.81 -2.85 -3.19
CA MET A 37 -5.64 -2.19 -4.48
C MET A 37 -6.52 -2.81 -5.56
N VAL A 38 -6.81 -2.03 -6.58
CA VAL A 38 -7.58 -2.48 -7.73
C VAL A 38 -6.93 -2.06 -9.03
N ARG A 39 -7.17 -2.85 -10.07
CA ARG A 39 -6.80 -2.52 -11.45
C ARG A 39 -8.04 -2.01 -12.19
N THR A 40 -7.89 -0.95 -12.97
CA THR A 40 -8.86 -0.58 -14.02
C THR A 40 -8.09 -0.25 -15.31
N GLY A 41 -8.38 -0.98 -16.40
CA GLY A 41 -7.56 -0.93 -17.60
C GLY A 41 -6.09 -1.24 -17.30
N ASP A 42 -5.17 -0.36 -17.68
CA ASP A 42 -3.73 -0.55 -17.50
C ASP A 42 -3.18 0.15 -16.25
N PHE A 43 -4.08 0.55 -15.35
CA PHE A 43 -3.75 1.38 -14.21
C PHE A 43 -4.10 0.68 -12.90
N ILE A 44 -3.23 0.89 -11.91
CA ILE A 44 -3.41 0.40 -10.54
C ILE A 44 -3.80 1.59 -9.66
N TYR A 45 -4.82 1.39 -8.82
CA TYR A 45 -5.31 2.40 -7.90
C TYR A 45 -5.31 1.90 -6.46
N VAL A 46 -5.00 2.82 -5.55
CA VAL A 46 -5.14 2.67 -4.11
C VAL A 46 -5.89 3.87 -3.54
N ARG A 47 -6.48 3.72 -2.35
CA ARG A 47 -7.13 4.83 -1.64
C ARG A 47 -7.04 4.63 -0.13
N SER A 48 -7.06 5.73 0.61
CA SER A 48 -7.06 5.72 2.07
C SER A 48 -8.49 5.73 2.59
N VAL A 49 -8.83 4.77 3.46
CA VAL A 49 -10.12 4.78 4.19
C VAL A 49 -10.33 6.08 4.99
N LYS A 50 -9.25 6.69 5.45
CA LYS A 50 -9.28 7.96 6.20
C LYS A 50 -9.26 9.18 5.28
N GLY A 51 -9.42 8.98 3.97
CA GLY A 51 -9.24 10.03 2.96
C GLY A 51 -7.87 10.67 3.04
N ARG A 52 -7.81 11.97 2.71
CA ARG A 52 -6.55 12.75 2.65
C ARG A 52 -5.86 12.91 4.01
N GLU A 53 -6.56 12.69 5.11
CA GLU A 53 -6.01 12.73 6.47
C GLU A 53 -5.25 11.45 6.88
N GLY A 54 -5.29 10.40 6.05
CA GLY A 54 -4.55 9.16 6.29
C GLY A 54 -3.05 9.41 6.43
N SER A 55 -2.42 8.87 7.49
CA SER A 55 -0.99 9.06 7.75
C SER A 55 -0.10 8.61 6.60
N TRP A 56 -0.40 7.45 6.01
CA TRP A 56 0.34 6.93 4.86
C TRP A 56 0.11 7.79 3.61
N PHE A 57 -1.13 8.27 3.39
CA PHE A 57 -1.47 9.13 2.25
C PHE A 57 -0.70 10.45 2.33
N ARG A 58 -0.70 11.12 3.49
CA ARG A 58 0.12 12.33 3.70
C ARG A 58 1.62 12.05 3.50
N GLY A 59 2.08 10.86 3.87
CA GLY A 59 3.43 10.39 3.57
C GLY A 59 3.71 10.31 2.06
N ALA A 60 2.80 9.71 1.30
CA ALA A 60 2.87 9.60 -0.16
C ALA A 60 2.89 10.98 -0.84
N GLN A 61 2.08 11.92 -0.37
CA GLN A 61 2.05 13.30 -0.90
C GLN A 61 3.33 14.12 -0.61
N THR A 62 4.28 13.62 0.20
CA THR A 62 5.51 14.37 0.50
C THR A 62 6.44 14.47 -0.71
N ARG A 63 6.57 13.39 -1.49
CA ARG A 63 7.46 13.31 -2.67
C ARG A 63 6.78 12.80 -3.93
N HIS A 64 5.52 12.32 -3.81
CA HIS A 64 4.79 11.69 -4.90
C HIS A 64 5.55 10.51 -5.52
N GLN A 65 6.41 9.86 -4.74
CA GLN A 65 7.30 8.78 -5.16
C GLN A 65 7.44 7.75 -4.06
N GLY A 66 7.69 6.51 -4.46
CA GLY A 66 7.95 5.42 -3.54
C GLY A 66 8.17 4.09 -4.24
N ARG A 67 8.13 3.03 -3.45
CA ARG A 67 8.30 1.67 -3.90
C ARG A 67 7.10 0.82 -3.50
N VAL A 68 6.70 -0.05 -4.41
CA VAL A 68 5.65 -1.02 -4.16
C VAL A 68 6.15 -2.44 -4.27
N ARG A 69 5.51 -3.34 -3.51
CA ARG A 69 5.72 -4.78 -3.59
C ARG A 69 4.38 -5.52 -3.59
N SER A 70 4.20 -6.42 -4.56
CA SER A 70 3.03 -7.30 -4.61
C SER A 70 3.31 -8.48 -5.56
N ALA A 71 2.81 -9.67 -5.25
CA ALA A 71 2.97 -10.87 -6.09
C ALA A 71 4.42 -11.16 -6.55
N GLY A 72 5.42 -10.89 -5.70
CA GLY A 72 6.84 -11.05 -6.03
C GLY A 72 7.42 -9.96 -6.96
N ILE A 73 6.61 -9.00 -7.38
CA ILE A 73 7.04 -7.83 -8.15
C ILE A 73 7.43 -6.72 -7.17
N THR A 74 8.58 -6.10 -7.40
CA THR A 74 9.01 -4.87 -6.70
C THR A 74 9.28 -3.80 -7.74
N LYS A 75 8.65 -2.63 -7.61
CA LYS A 75 8.82 -1.54 -8.57
C LYS A 75 8.78 -0.17 -7.89
N ASP A 76 9.60 0.74 -8.38
CA ASP A 76 9.49 2.15 -8.01
C ASP A 76 8.36 2.80 -8.81
N VAL A 77 7.58 3.64 -8.14
CA VAL A 77 6.36 4.24 -8.67
C VAL A 77 6.26 5.72 -8.30
N THR A 78 5.52 6.45 -9.11
CA THR A 78 5.02 7.79 -8.79
C THR A 78 3.55 7.68 -8.34
N PHE A 79 3.16 8.58 -7.44
CA PHE A 79 1.81 8.69 -6.90
C PHE A 79 1.11 9.88 -7.52
N GLN A 80 0.05 9.62 -8.28
CA GLN A 80 -0.70 10.66 -8.99
C GLN A 80 -2.13 10.71 -8.45
N ASP A 81 -2.62 11.90 -8.09
CA ASP A 81 -4.04 12.07 -7.74
C ASP A 81 -4.87 11.65 -8.98
N ALA A 82 -5.84 10.76 -8.76
CA ALA A 82 -6.63 10.21 -9.85
C ALA A 82 -7.66 11.22 -10.38
N ASP A 83 -7.95 11.17 -11.68
CA ASP A 83 -9.01 11.99 -12.27
C ASP A 83 -10.37 11.64 -11.63
N PRO A 84 -11.20 12.63 -11.25
CA PRO A 84 -12.50 12.36 -10.63
C PRO A 84 -13.42 11.45 -11.46
N SER A 85 -13.27 11.41 -12.78
CA SER A 85 -14.04 10.54 -13.67
C SER A 85 -13.79 9.04 -13.46
N VAL A 86 -12.66 8.64 -12.88
CA VAL A 86 -12.34 7.21 -12.69
C VAL A 86 -13.03 6.60 -11.46
N GLN A 87 -13.61 7.42 -10.58
CA GLN A 87 -14.05 6.97 -9.25
C GLN A 87 -15.09 5.84 -9.32
N GLU A 88 -16.03 5.92 -10.27
CA GLU A 88 -17.05 4.88 -10.45
C GLU A 88 -16.44 3.55 -10.92
N ALA A 89 -15.47 3.60 -11.84
CA ALA A 89 -14.77 2.42 -12.32
C ALA A 89 -13.93 1.77 -11.21
N VAL A 90 -13.22 2.58 -10.42
CA VAL A 90 -12.42 2.09 -9.28
C VAL A 90 -13.33 1.49 -8.20
N ASP A 91 -14.50 2.10 -7.93
CA ASP A 91 -15.50 1.55 -7.01
C ASP A 91 -16.06 0.21 -7.48
N ALA A 92 -16.40 0.10 -8.77
CA ALA A 92 -16.85 -1.15 -9.36
C ALA A 92 -15.76 -2.23 -9.23
N ALA A 93 -14.49 -1.88 -9.44
CA ALA A 93 -13.38 -2.80 -9.28
C ALA A 93 -13.20 -3.25 -7.82
N TYR A 94 -13.35 -2.37 -6.83
CA TYR A 94 -13.30 -2.76 -5.41
C TYR A 94 -14.44 -3.72 -5.06
N ARG A 95 -15.67 -3.43 -5.52
CA ARG A 95 -16.82 -4.34 -5.33
C ARG A 95 -16.58 -5.69 -5.98
N ALA A 96 -16.12 -5.73 -7.22
CA ALA A 96 -15.89 -6.97 -7.94
C ALA A 96 -14.78 -7.82 -7.29
N LYS A 97 -13.70 -7.19 -6.84
CA LYS A 97 -12.53 -7.91 -6.29
C LYS A 97 -12.74 -8.40 -4.86
N TYR A 98 -13.42 -7.61 -4.03
CA TYR A 98 -13.50 -7.86 -2.58
C TYR A 98 -14.92 -7.97 -2.03
N GLY A 99 -15.96 -7.61 -2.78
CA GLY A 99 -17.33 -7.48 -2.28
C GLY A 99 -17.90 -8.75 -1.67
N ASP A 100 -17.64 -9.91 -2.29
CA ASP A 100 -18.15 -11.20 -1.78
C ASP A 100 -17.44 -11.65 -0.50
N ARG A 101 -16.16 -11.30 -0.35
CA ARG A 101 -15.30 -11.78 0.74
C ARG A 101 -15.27 -10.82 1.93
N TYR A 102 -15.34 -9.52 1.67
CA TYR A 102 -15.11 -8.47 2.67
C TYR A 102 -16.05 -7.26 2.52
N PRO A 103 -17.38 -7.47 2.49
CA PRO A 103 -18.34 -6.41 2.19
C PRO A 103 -18.23 -5.19 3.14
N GLY A 104 -18.05 -5.42 4.45
CA GLY A 104 -17.91 -4.31 5.41
C GLY A 104 -16.64 -3.47 5.22
N ILE A 105 -15.53 -4.06 4.77
CA ILE A 105 -14.32 -3.29 4.45
C ILE A 105 -14.51 -2.51 3.15
N VAL A 106 -15.20 -3.12 2.17
CA VAL A 106 -15.55 -2.47 0.91
C VAL A 106 -16.36 -1.20 1.18
N ASP A 107 -17.36 -1.23 2.05
CA ASP A 107 -18.18 -0.05 2.36
C ASP A 107 -17.35 1.14 2.86
N HIS A 108 -16.28 0.90 3.63
CA HIS A 108 -15.40 1.95 4.12
C HIS A 108 -14.48 2.54 3.04
N VAL A 109 -14.07 1.76 2.05
CA VAL A 109 -13.25 2.27 0.94
C VAL A 109 -14.08 3.00 -0.12
N LEU A 110 -15.40 2.78 -0.20
CA LEU A 110 -16.26 3.40 -1.21
C LEU A 110 -16.87 4.75 -0.79
N THR A 111 -16.57 5.24 0.42
CA THR A 111 -17.09 6.53 0.89
C THR A 111 -16.55 7.71 0.08
N ALA A 112 -17.29 8.83 0.09
CA ALA A 112 -16.84 10.08 -0.54
C ALA A 112 -15.46 10.53 0.00
N GLN A 113 -15.27 10.43 1.32
CA GLN A 113 -13.99 10.73 1.97
C GLN A 113 -12.84 9.88 1.41
N SER A 114 -13.06 8.58 1.23
CA SER A 114 -12.04 7.68 0.68
C SER A 114 -11.70 8.02 -0.77
N ARG A 115 -12.71 8.38 -1.59
CA ARG A 115 -12.51 8.75 -3.01
C ARG A 115 -11.61 9.97 -3.19
N GLU A 116 -11.58 10.92 -2.26
CA GLU A 116 -10.70 12.10 -2.29
C GLU A 116 -9.20 11.77 -2.18
N SER A 117 -8.88 10.51 -1.87
CA SER A 117 -7.53 9.99 -1.68
C SER A 117 -7.16 8.89 -2.68
N THR A 118 -7.91 8.77 -3.77
CA THR A 118 -7.60 7.82 -4.84
C THR A 118 -6.31 8.23 -5.55
N LEU A 119 -5.29 7.39 -5.45
CA LEU A 119 -4.00 7.55 -6.14
C LEU A 119 -3.87 6.49 -7.23
N GLN A 120 -3.42 6.92 -8.41
CA GLN A 120 -2.87 6.06 -9.43
C GLN A 120 -1.40 5.77 -9.13
N LEU A 121 -1.01 4.49 -9.26
CA LEU A 121 0.37 4.03 -9.14
C LEU A 121 0.97 3.82 -10.54
N ALA A 122 1.77 4.79 -10.99
CA ALA A 122 2.46 4.70 -12.28
C ALA A 122 3.93 4.30 -12.06
N PRO A 123 4.52 3.41 -12.87
CA PRO A 123 5.94 3.09 -12.72
C PRO A 123 6.80 4.34 -12.87
N ALA A 124 7.81 4.47 -12.02
CA ALA A 124 8.79 5.54 -12.18
C ALA A 124 9.67 5.21 -13.39
N ASP A 125 9.89 6.20 -14.26
CA ASP A 125 11.00 6.15 -15.20
C ASP A 125 12.28 5.97 -14.39
N GLY A 126 13.12 5.02 -14.78
CA GLY A 126 14.30 4.63 -14.03
C GLY A 126 15.16 5.85 -13.70
N ALA A 127 15.00 6.37 -12.47
CA ALA A 127 16.07 7.09 -11.83
C ALA A 127 17.17 6.05 -11.64
N GLU A 128 18.24 6.19 -12.43
CA GLU A 128 19.50 5.55 -12.13
C GLU A 128 19.77 5.74 -10.62
N PRO A 129 20.10 4.67 -9.86
CA PRO A 129 20.40 4.83 -8.44
C PRO A 129 21.49 5.89 -8.31
N PRO A 130 21.40 6.88 -7.39
CA PRO A 130 22.49 7.81 -7.20
C PRO A 130 23.76 7.02 -6.88
N ALA A 131 24.71 7.07 -7.80
CA ALA A 131 26.02 6.50 -7.60
C ALA A 131 26.63 7.13 -6.35
N GLY A 132 26.87 6.30 -5.33
CA GLY A 132 27.75 6.64 -4.22
C GLY A 132 27.05 7.06 -2.93
N VAL A 133 26.64 6.08 -2.13
CA VAL A 133 27.00 6.09 -0.71
C VAL A 133 27.56 4.70 -0.40
N PRO A 134 28.83 4.55 0.03
CA PRO A 134 29.30 3.25 0.50
C PRO A 134 28.47 2.89 1.73
N ALA A 135 27.88 1.69 1.73
CA ALA A 135 27.27 1.10 2.90
C ALA A 135 28.34 0.92 3.98
N THR A 136 28.49 1.91 4.87
CA THR A 136 29.19 1.71 6.13
C THR A 136 28.38 0.73 6.95
N ALA A 137 28.96 -0.44 7.17
CA ALA A 137 28.47 -1.45 8.09
C ALA A 137 28.23 -0.85 9.48
N ALA A 138 27.05 -1.08 10.05
CA ALA A 138 26.82 -0.98 11.48
C ALA A 138 25.71 -1.94 11.92
N ASN A 139 26.17 -3.09 12.42
CA ASN A 139 25.72 -3.81 13.60
C ASN A 139 24.32 -4.43 13.69
N GLY A 140 24.36 -5.71 14.07
CA GLY A 140 23.22 -6.55 14.41
C GLY A 140 22.37 -5.97 15.53
N GLY A 141 21.06 -6.11 15.34
CA GLY A 141 20.03 -5.92 16.35
C GLY A 141 19.00 -7.03 16.17
N ALA A 142 18.83 -7.84 17.21
CA ALA A 142 18.12 -9.10 17.22
C ALA A 142 16.69 -9.03 16.64
N ALA A 143 16.34 -10.08 15.88
CA ALA A 143 14.98 -10.41 15.51
C ALA A 143 14.11 -10.59 16.78
N ARG A 144 13.08 -9.75 16.91
CA ARG A 144 12.01 -9.94 17.91
C ARG A 144 10.89 -10.75 17.26
N PRO A 145 10.41 -11.85 17.87
CA PRO A 145 9.28 -12.60 17.34
C PRO A 145 7.95 -11.84 17.57
N PRO A 146 6.92 -12.07 16.72
CA PRO A 146 5.62 -11.44 16.87
C PRO A 146 4.91 -11.90 18.16
N THR A 147 4.41 -10.94 18.91
CA THR A 147 3.63 -11.15 20.14
C THR A 147 2.33 -11.87 19.83
N ARG A 148 2.23 -13.12 20.29
CA ARG A 148 1.01 -13.91 20.36
C ARG A 148 0.07 -13.28 21.38
N LEU A 149 -1.14 -12.93 20.96
CA LEU A 149 -2.26 -12.63 21.87
C LEU A 149 -2.50 -13.85 22.75
N ALA A 150 -2.23 -13.75 24.05
CA ALA A 150 -2.65 -14.73 25.05
C ALA A 150 -3.89 -14.19 25.77
N HIS A 151 -5.04 -14.84 25.55
CA HIS A 151 -6.21 -14.65 26.39
C HIS A 151 -5.91 -15.19 27.79
N ALA A 152 -6.08 -14.32 28.79
CA ALA A 152 -6.02 -14.65 30.20
C ALA A 152 -7.26 -15.47 30.62
N GLY A 153 -7.04 -16.68 31.11
CA GLY A 153 -7.97 -17.43 31.95
C GLY A 153 -7.42 -17.48 33.37
N ARG A 154 -8.00 -16.70 34.28
CA ARG A 154 -7.69 -16.74 35.73
C ARG A 154 -8.32 -17.99 36.34
N GLY A 155 -7.50 -18.84 36.95
CA GLY A 155 -7.92 -19.77 37.99
C GLY A 155 -7.32 -19.31 39.31
N SER A 156 -8.14 -18.78 40.21
CA SER A 156 -7.76 -18.52 41.60
C SER A 156 -8.17 -19.75 42.41
N ASP A 157 -7.18 -20.45 42.93
CA ASP A 157 -7.34 -21.52 43.91
C ASP A 157 -6.43 -21.17 45.10
N SER A 158 -7.05 -20.87 46.24
CA SER A 158 -6.45 -20.86 47.58
C SER A 158 -7.58 -20.62 48.57
N GLY A 159 -7.93 -21.68 49.29
CA GLY A 159 -8.89 -21.65 50.38
C GLY A 159 -8.35 -21.01 51.66
N CYS A 160 -9.31 -20.61 52.48
CA CYS A 160 -9.46 -20.99 53.89
C CYS A 160 -10.95 -21.21 54.13
#